data_AF-A0A7L4EHN7-F1
#
_entry.id   AF-A0A7L4EHN7-F1
#
_cell.length_a   1.000
_cell.length_b   1.000
_cell.length_c   1.000
_cell.angle_alpha   90.00
_cell.angle_beta   90.00
_cell.angle_gamma   90.00
#
_symmetry.space_group_name_H-M   'P 1'
#
loop_
_entity.id
_entity.type
_entity.pdbx_description
1 polymer ?
#
loop_
_entity_poly.entity_id
_entity_poly.type
_entity_poly.pdbx_seq_one_letter_code
_entity_poly.pdbx_strand_id
1 'polypeptide(L)'
;LHKTVYVLFLLFQILGAVILGFGIWILADKTSFIAVLQLSSPSLKTGAYILIAVGALTMLMGFLGCLGAVNEIRCLLGLYFTCLMIILLTQIAAGLVIYFQKETLKVELSDIVADLIENYDPSNEDKRSLQDAWDYVQAQISCCGWTGAKEWENNEILKNKSNAEYPCSCSNRSKDSAEGRGFCNLEDPVNGTATYADWPVHEQGCMNGVEQWLKDNLGIILGVCTGVAVIELLGMILSISLCKNIHSEDYTKVPKS
;
A
#
# COMPACT_ATOMS: atom_id res chain seq x y z
N LEU A 1 32.89 5.38 -15.53
CA LEU A 1 32.28 4.89 -14.27
C LEU A 1 31.57 6.01 -13.52
N HIS A 2 32.26 7.03 -13.00
CA HIS A 2 31.67 8.14 -12.22
C HIS A 2 30.49 8.83 -12.93
N LYS A 3 30.65 9.23 -14.20
CA LYS A 3 29.56 9.81 -15.03
C LYS A 3 28.35 8.87 -15.19
N THR A 4 28.58 7.57 -15.37
CA THR A 4 27.51 6.58 -15.55
C THR A 4 26.71 6.40 -14.26
N VAL A 5 27.40 6.31 -13.11
CA VAL A 5 26.76 6.15 -11.80
C VAL A 5 25.97 7.41 -11.42
N TYR A 6 26.53 8.58 -11.72
CA TYR A 6 25.82 9.85 -11.57
C TYR A 6 24.53 9.91 -12.39
N VAL A 7 24.59 9.55 -13.68
CA VAL A 7 23.40 9.52 -14.56
C VAL A 7 22.34 8.57 -13.99
N LEU A 8 22.73 7.40 -13.48
CA LEU A 8 21.79 6.47 -12.87
C LEU A 8 21.12 7.06 -11.61
N PHE A 9 21.87 7.67 -10.70
CA PHE A 9 21.28 8.31 -9.51
C PHE A 9 20.38 9.49 -9.86
N LEU A 10 20.72 10.27 -10.88
CA LEU A 10 19.84 11.31 -11.41
C LEU A 10 18.53 10.75 -11.99
N LEU A 11 18.59 9.62 -12.69
CA LEU A 11 17.37 8.99 -13.22
C LEU A 11 16.45 8.53 -12.08
N PHE A 12 17.00 7.89 -11.04
CA PHE A 12 16.22 7.53 -9.85
C PHE A 12 15.65 8.74 -9.12
N GLN A 13 16.41 9.83 -9.05
CA GLN A 13 15.95 11.09 -8.47
C GLN A 13 14.75 11.67 -9.24
N ILE A 14 14.82 11.69 -10.58
CA ILE A 14 13.74 12.18 -11.43
C ILE A 14 12.51 11.29 -11.28
N LEU A 15 12.70 9.97 -11.27
CA LEU A 15 11.60 9.02 -11.06
C LEU A 15 10.89 9.26 -9.72
N GLY A 16 11.65 9.43 -8.64
CA GLY A 16 11.09 9.75 -7.31
C GLY A 16 10.32 11.07 -7.31
N ALA A 17 10.86 12.10 -7.96
CA ALA A 17 10.18 13.40 -8.10
C ALA A 17 8.87 13.32 -8.91
N VAL A 18 8.84 12.51 -9.98
CA VAL A 18 7.63 12.26 -10.78
C VAL A 18 6.58 11.53 -9.95
N ILE A 19 6.96 10.46 -9.24
CA ILE A 19 6.05 9.70 -8.37
C ILE A 19 5.47 10.59 -7.26
N LEU A 20 6.34 11.37 -6.60
CA LEU A 20 5.94 12.31 -5.56
C LEU A 20 5.00 13.40 -6.12
N GLY A 21 5.35 14.00 -7.26
CA GLY A 21 4.55 15.02 -7.93
C GLY A 21 3.18 14.49 -8.34
N PHE A 22 3.11 13.26 -8.84
CA PHE A 22 1.85 12.61 -9.18
C PHE A 22 0.98 12.34 -7.93
N GLY A 23 1.58 11.84 -6.85
CA GLY A 23 0.87 11.66 -5.58
C GLY A 23 0.32 12.98 -5.00
N ILE A 24 1.12 14.04 -5.03
CA ILE A 24 0.68 15.39 -4.60
C ILE A 24 -0.43 15.92 -5.50
N TRP A 25 -0.31 15.75 -6.82
CA TRP A 25 -1.34 16.16 -7.77
C TRP A 25 -2.67 15.47 -7.46
N ILE A 26 -2.68 14.16 -7.21
CA ILE A 26 -3.90 13.43 -6.83
C ILE A 26 -4.55 14.02 -5.55
N LEU A 27 -3.79 14.57 -4.60
CA LEU A 27 -4.37 15.20 -3.42
C LEU A 27 -4.80 16.66 -3.64
N ALA A 28 -4.13 17.38 -4.54
CA ALA A 28 -4.28 18.81 -4.74
C ALA A 28 -5.39 19.21 -5.73
N ASP A 29 -5.65 18.39 -6.76
CA ASP A 29 -6.63 18.72 -7.78
C ASP A 29 -8.07 18.50 -7.27
N LYS A 30 -8.63 19.45 -6.52
CA LYS A 30 -9.98 19.32 -5.95
C LYS A 30 -11.12 19.79 -6.87
N THR A 31 -10.84 20.28 -8.10
CA THR A 31 -11.81 21.15 -8.79
C THR A 31 -12.18 20.79 -10.23
N SER A 32 -11.57 19.81 -10.91
CA SER A 32 -12.03 19.47 -12.28
C SER A 32 -11.90 18.00 -12.71
N PHE A 33 -10.84 17.29 -12.35
CA PHE A 33 -10.70 15.86 -12.70
C PHE A 33 -11.16 14.96 -11.56
N ILE A 34 -10.92 15.38 -10.32
CA ILE A 34 -11.21 14.60 -9.13
C ILE A 34 -12.67 14.68 -8.71
N ALA A 35 -13.44 15.75 -8.96
CA ALA A 35 -14.88 15.73 -8.64
C ALA A 35 -15.63 14.59 -9.37
N VAL A 36 -15.14 14.16 -10.55
CA VAL A 36 -15.67 13.01 -11.31
C VAL A 36 -15.14 11.67 -10.77
N LEU A 37 -13.92 11.63 -10.21
CA LEU A 37 -13.29 10.42 -9.63
C LEU A 37 -13.49 10.26 -8.10
N GLN A 38 -13.85 11.31 -7.37
CA GLN A 38 -14.21 11.34 -5.95
C GLN A 38 -15.64 10.84 -5.73
N LEU A 39 -16.49 10.88 -6.77
CA LEU A 39 -17.67 10.04 -6.80
C LEU A 39 -17.26 8.55 -6.77
N SER A 40 -16.09 8.19 -7.30
CA SER A 40 -15.68 6.79 -7.45
C SER A 40 -14.95 6.19 -6.25
N SER A 41 -13.89 6.74 -5.64
CA SER A 41 -13.29 6.06 -4.46
C SER A 41 -12.33 6.89 -3.57
N PRO A 42 -12.53 6.92 -2.24
CA PRO A 42 -11.54 7.38 -1.25
C PRO A 42 -10.31 6.46 -1.12
N SER A 43 -10.33 5.25 -1.68
CA SER A 43 -9.17 4.38 -1.88
C SER A 43 -8.06 5.06 -2.70
N LEU A 44 -8.42 5.99 -3.60
CA LEU A 44 -7.47 6.83 -4.33
C LEU A 44 -6.67 7.76 -3.40
N LYS A 45 -7.29 8.23 -2.30
CA LYS A 45 -6.62 9.09 -1.31
C LYS A 45 -5.56 8.31 -0.55
N THR A 46 -5.89 7.09 -0.11
CA THR A 46 -4.92 6.17 0.52
C THR A 46 -3.78 5.82 -0.44
N GLY A 47 -4.10 5.49 -1.69
CA GLY A 47 -3.10 5.26 -2.74
C GLY A 47 -2.19 6.46 -2.97
N ALA A 48 -2.74 7.68 -3.00
CA ALA A 48 -1.97 8.91 -3.16
C ALA A 48 -0.99 9.15 -1.98
N TYR A 49 -1.41 8.89 -0.75
CA TYR A 49 -0.50 8.96 0.41
C TYR A 49 0.64 7.96 0.31
N ILE A 50 0.38 6.72 -0.14
CA ILE A 50 1.42 5.71 -0.37
C ILE A 50 2.39 6.19 -1.47
N LEU A 51 1.88 6.71 -2.58
CA LEU A 51 2.70 7.27 -3.67
C LEU A 51 3.57 8.44 -3.18
N ILE A 52 3.03 9.32 -2.34
CA ILE A 52 3.79 10.42 -1.73
C ILE A 52 4.89 9.88 -0.82
N ALA A 53 4.58 8.91 0.06
CA ALA A 53 5.55 8.34 0.97
C ALA A 53 6.70 7.64 0.23
N VAL A 54 6.38 6.78 -0.74
CA VAL A 54 7.37 6.06 -1.58
C VAL A 54 8.15 7.06 -2.45
N GLY A 55 7.47 8.02 -3.06
CA GLY A 55 8.07 9.07 -3.87
C GLY A 55 9.04 9.95 -3.08
N ALA A 56 8.67 10.35 -1.86
CA ALA A 56 9.52 11.15 -0.98
C ALA A 56 10.76 10.36 -0.51
N LEU A 57 10.60 9.09 -0.14
CA LEU A 57 11.73 8.23 0.24
C LEU A 57 12.70 8.00 -0.92
N THR A 58 12.18 7.68 -2.10
CA THR A 58 13.01 7.48 -3.31
C THR A 58 13.71 8.78 -3.74
N MET A 59 13.03 9.92 -3.65
CA MET A 59 13.59 11.25 -3.87
C MET A 59 14.70 11.60 -2.86
N LEU A 60 14.51 11.32 -1.57
CA LEU A 60 15.54 11.56 -0.55
C LEU A 60 16.77 10.70 -0.80
N MET A 61 16.58 9.41 -1.10
CA MET A 61 17.67 8.47 -1.36
C MET A 61 18.42 8.83 -2.64
N GLY A 62 17.71 9.25 -3.70
CA GLY A 62 18.31 9.78 -4.92
C GLY A 62 19.17 11.02 -4.66
N PHE A 63 18.72 11.91 -3.77
CA PHE A 63 19.41 13.16 -3.47
C PHE A 63 20.71 12.89 -2.73
N LEU A 64 20.68 12.01 -1.73
CA LEU A 64 21.87 11.58 -0.99
C LEU A 64 22.89 10.89 -1.91
N GLY A 65 22.44 10.00 -2.79
CA GLY A 65 23.30 9.33 -3.77
C GLY A 65 23.93 10.30 -4.78
N CYS A 66 23.13 11.23 -5.30
CA CYS A 66 23.58 12.24 -6.26
C CYS A 66 24.58 13.23 -5.62
N LEU A 67 24.26 13.81 -4.46
CA LEU A 67 25.16 14.72 -3.76
C LEU A 67 26.45 14.03 -3.30
N GLY A 68 26.36 12.79 -2.83
CA GLY A 68 27.52 11.98 -2.44
C GLY A 68 28.44 11.72 -3.64
N ALA A 69 27.88 11.49 -4.83
CA ALA A 69 28.65 11.29 -6.05
C ALA A 69 29.27 12.59 -6.60
N VAL A 70 28.52 13.71 -6.62
CA VAL A 70 29.00 15.00 -7.17
C VAL A 70 30.04 15.67 -6.28
N ASN A 71 29.76 15.74 -4.98
CA ASN A 71 30.64 16.44 -4.05
C ASN A 71 31.76 15.52 -3.51
N GLU A 72 31.79 14.26 -3.95
CA GLU A 72 32.76 13.25 -3.50
C GLU A 72 32.79 13.08 -1.97
N ILE A 73 31.65 13.28 -1.30
CA ILE A 73 31.56 13.22 0.16
C ILE A 73 31.26 11.78 0.60
N ARG A 74 32.32 11.09 1.06
CA ARG A 74 32.26 9.70 1.55
C ARG A 74 31.20 9.47 2.65
N CYS A 75 30.96 10.47 3.50
CA CYS A 75 29.94 10.39 4.56
C CYS A 75 28.52 10.25 4.00
N LEU A 76 28.13 11.07 3.00
CA LEU A 76 26.81 10.96 2.37
C LEU A 76 26.60 9.61 1.67
N LEU A 77 27.66 9.11 1.03
CA LEU A 77 27.65 7.83 0.35
C LEU A 77 27.54 6.65 1.35
N GLY A 78 28.19 6.77 2.50
CA GLY A 78 28.06 5.85 3.64
C GLY A 78 26.67 5.88 4.28
N LEU A 79 26.05 7.05 4.42
CA LEU A 79 24.65 7.17 4.88
C LEU A 79 23.69 6.50 3.90
N TYR A 80 23.84 6.77 2.60
CA TYR A 80 23.05 6.11 1.55
C TYR A 80 23.17 4.57 1.62
N PHE A 81 24.39 4.05 1.74
CA PHE A 81 24.63 2.60 1.91
C PHE A 81 23.95 2.06 3.18
N THR A 82 24.10 2.75 4.31
CA THR A 82 23.54 2.30 5.59
C THR A 82 22.01 2.26 5.54
N CYS A 83 21.38 3.28 4.94
CA CYS A 83 19.94 3.29 4.73
C CYS A 83 19.48 2.12 3.86
N LEU A 84 20.14 1.85 2.72
CA LEU A 84 19.79 0.70 1.88
C LEU A 84 19.97 -0.64 2.60
N MET A 85 21.04 -0.79 3.38
CA MET A 85 21.25 -1.99 4.20
C MET A 85 20.12 -2.21 5.20
N ILE A 86 19.68 -1.17 5.90
CA ILE A 86 18.57 -1.26 6.86
C ILE A 86 17.26 -1.64 6.16
N ILE A 87 16.99 -1.06 4.98
CA ILE A 87 15.80 -1.39 4.19
C ILE A 87 15.83 -2.86 3.77
N LEU A 88 16.95 -3.34 3.24
CA LEU A 88 17.10 -4.75 2.82
C LEU A 88 16.91 -5.72 3.99
N LEU A 89 17.51 -5.43 5.15
CA LEU A 89 17.32 -6.24 6.36
C LEU A 89 15.86 -6.24 6.82
N THR A 90 15.19 -5.09 6.73
CA THR A 90 13.76 -4.97 7.09
C THR A 90 12.87 -5.77 6.13
N GLN A 91 13.18 -5.77 4.83
CA GLN A 91 12.46 -6.58 3.83
C GLN A 91 12.61 -8.09 4.10
N ILE A 92 13.83 -8.54 4.39
CA ILE A 92 14.09 -9.95 4.73
C ILE A 92 13.35 -10.31 6.02
N ALA A 93 13.44 -9.47 7.06
CA ALA A 93 12.77 -9.71 8.33
C ALA A 93 11.25 -9.77 8.17
N ALA A 94 10.65 -8.82 7.44
CA ALA A 94 9.23 -8.79 7.15
C ALA A 94 8.78 -10.06 6.41
N GLY A 95 9.53 -10.50 5.38
CA GLY A 95 9.26 -11.72 4.66
C GLY A 95 9.30 -12.98 5.55
N LEU A 96 10.29 -13.07 6.45
CA LEU A 96 10.41 -14.17 7.40
C LEU A 96 9.25 -14.17 8.42
N VAL A 97 8.88 -13.01 8.95
CA VAL A 97 7.75 -12.86 9.88
C VAL A 97 6.45 -13.31 9.21
N ILE A 98 6.16 -12.82 8.00
CA ILE A 98 4.97 -13.20 7.24
C ILE A 98 4.94 -14.72 7.00
N TYR A 99 6.08 -15.32 6.65
CA TYR A 99 6.18 -16.75 6.38
C TYR A 99 5.95 -17.61 7.63
N PHE A 100 6.65 -17.31 8.73
CA PHE A 100 6.60 -18.12 9.95
C PHE A 100 5.35 -17.89 10.80
N GLN A 101 4.81 -16.68 10.80
CA GLN A 101 3.66 -16.28 11.63
C GLN A 101 2.36 -16.15 10.82
N LYS A 102 2.26 -16.79 9.66
CA LYS A 102 1.07 -16.70 8.80
C LYS A 102 -0.24 -17.01 9.53
N GLU A 103 -0.25 -18.01 10.41
CA GLU A 103 -1.47 -18.40 11.14
C GLU A 103 -1.82 -17.40 12.23
N THR A 104 -0.81 -16.88 12.94
CA THR A 104 -1.01 -15.80 13.93
C THR A 104 -1.51 -14.53 13.25
N LEU A 105 -0.93 -14.15 12.11
CA LEU A 105 -1.38 -13.00 11.32
C LEU A 105 -2.82 -13.14 10.84
N LYS A 106 -3.26 -14.36 10.46
CA LYS A 106 -4.66 -14.61 10.10
C LYS A 106 -5.62 -14.35 11.27
N VAL A 107 -5.24 -14.74 12.49
CA VAL A 107 -6.04 -14.51 13.70
C VAL A 107 -6.07 -13.02 14.06
N GLU A 108 -4.91 -12.37 14.13
CA GLU A 108 -4.81 -10.93 14.42
C GLU A 108 -5.59 -10.08 13.42
N LEU A 109 -5.50 -10.40 12.12
CA LEU A 109 -6.29 -9.74 11.09
C LEU A 109 -7.79 -10.01 11.26
N SER A 110 -8.18 -11.21 11.66
CA SER A 110 -9.57 -11.53 11.97
C SER A 110 -10.12 -10.63 13.06
N ASP A 111 -9.37 -10.42 14.14
CA ASP A 111 -9.80 -9.60 15.28
C ASP A 111 -9.87 -8.11 14.89
N ILE A 112 -8.87 -7.61 14.15
CA ILE A 112 -8.86 -6.22 13.64
C ILE A 112 -10.05 -5.97 12.71
N VAL A 113 -10.33 -6.91 11.80
CA VAL A 113 -11.45 -6.79 10.86
C VAL A 113 -12.79 -6.92 11.58
N ALA A 114 -12.89 -7.80 12.58
CA ALA A 114 -14.11 -7.92 13.38
C ALA A 114 -14.43 -6.61 14.12
N ASP A 115 -13.45 -6.00 14.78
CA ASP A 115 -13.61 -4.68 15.44
C ASP A 115 -13.97 -3.59 14.43
N LEU A 116 -13.33 -3.61 13.24
CA LEU A 116 -13.63 -2.67 12.17
C LEU A 116 -15.07 -2.80 11.68
N ILE A 117 -15.56 -4.02 11.47
CA ILE A 117 -16.94 -4.30 11.01
C ILE A 117 -17.94 -3.91 12.10
N GLU A 118 -17.68 -4.27 13.36
CA GLU A 118 -18.55 -3.95 14.49
C GLU A 118 -18.77 -2.43 14.62
N ASN A 119 -17.67 -1.66 14.52
CA ASN A 119 -17.65 -0.20 14.65
C ASN A 119 -17.70 0.54 13.31
N TYR A 120 -18.05 -0.12 12.21
CA TYR A 120 -18.11 0.50 10.89
C TYR A 120 -19.25 1.53 10.86
N ASP A 121 -18.90 2.80 10.70
CA ASP A 121 -19.83 3.93 10.60
C ASP A 121 -19.40 4.86 9.45
N PRO A 122 -20.16 4.89 8.34
CA PRO A 122 -19.88 5.76 7.18
C PRO A 122 -19.81 7.24 7.51
N SER A 123 -20.45 7.66 8.61
CA SER A 123 -20.54 9.05 9.08
C SER A 123 -19.32 9.47 9.90
N ASN A 124 -18.55 8.50 10.39
CA ASN A 124 -17.38 8.75 11.23
C ASN A 124 -16.13 9.04 10.38
N GLU A 125 -15.74 10.31 10.30
CA GLU A 125 -14.58 10.73 9.51
C GLU A 125 -13.23 10.30 10.09
N ASP A 126 -13.13 10.03 11.40
CA ASP A 126 -11.85 9.71 12.05
C ASP A 126 -11.31 8.35 11.61
N LYS A 127 -12.20 7.37 11.42
CA LYS A 127 -11.85 6.00 10.97
C LYS A 127 -11.99 5.81 9.46
N ARG A 128 -12.22 6.89 8.71
CA ARG A 128 -12.60 6.84 7.30
C ARG A 128 -11.59 6.13 6.42
N SER A 129 -10.29 6.38 6.62
CA SER A 129 -9.22 5.76 5.83
C SER A 129 -9.19 4.24 5.95
N LEU A 130 -9.45 3.71 7.14
CA LEU A 130 -9.46 2.27 7.42
C LEU A 130 -10.74 1.61 6.87
N GLN A 131 -11.89 2.25 7.04
CA GLN A 131 -13.16 1.80 6.46
C GLN A 131 -13.09 1.73 4.93
N ASP A 132 -12.55 2.78 4.29
CA ASP A 132 -12.42 2.84 2.84
C ASP A 132 -11.40 1.83 2.29
N ALA A 133 -10.36 1.50 3.07
CA ALA A 133 -9.43 0.42 2.73
C ALA A 133 -10.12 -0.95 2.80
N TRP A 134 -11.00 -1.16 3.78
CA TRP A 134 -11.76 -2.39 3.92
C TRP A 134 -12.81 -2.55 2.82
N ASP A 135 -13.54 -1.49 2.50
CA ASP A 135 -14.49 -1.45 1.38
C ASP A 135 -13.79 -1.79 0.05
N TYR A 136 -12.59 -1.25 -0.16
CA TYR A 136 -11.77 -1.56 -1.33
C TYR A 136 -11.39 -3.05 -1.39
N VAL A 137 -10.97 -3.65 -0.27
CA VAL A 137 -10.63 -5.08 -0.22
C VAL A 137 -11.84 -5.93 -0.59
N GLN A 138 -13.01 -5.65 -0.01
CA GLN A 138 -14.24 -6.38 -0.30
C GLN A 138 -14.64 -6.30 -1.78
N ALA A 139 -14.59 -5.10 -2.37
CA ALA A 139 -14.91 -4.90 -3.77
C ALA A 139 -13.88 -5.55 -4.71
N GLN A 140 -12.58 -5.36 -4.43
CA GLN A 140 -11.48 -5.82 -5.28
C GLN A 140 -11.33 -7.35 -5.28
N ILE A 141 -11.59 -7.99 -4.14
CA ILE A 141 -11.51 -9.45 -3.98
C ILE A 141 -12.88 -10.11 -4.24
N SER A 142 -13.94 -9.30 -4.38
CA SER A 142 -15.32 -9.76 -4.56
C SER A 142 -15.73 -10.71 -3.43
N CYS A 143 -15.58 -10.26 -2.18
CA CYS A 143 -15.81 -11.02 -0.96
C CYS A 143 -16.61 -10.19 0.05
N CYS A 144 -17.24 -10.85 1.04
CA CYS A 144 -17.97 -10.16 2.09
C CYS A 144 -17.60 -10.67 3.49
N GLY A 145 -17.23 -9.75 4.39
CA GLY A 145 -16.73 -10.08 5.73
C GLY A 145 -15.34 -10.74 5.70
N TRP A 146 -14.75 -11.01 6.86
CA TRP A 146 -13.49 -11.75 6.93
C TRP A 146 -13.72 -13.23 6.63
N THR A 147 -14.59 -13.88 7.41
CA THR A 147 -14.95 -15.29 7.20
C THR A 147 -16.23 -15.45 6.37
N GLY A 148 -17.11 -14.45 6.40
CA GLY A 148 -18.33 -14.40 5.57
C GLY A 148 -19.25 -13.25 5.95
N ALA A 149 -20.30 -13.05 5.16
CA ALA A 149 -21.22 -11.92 5.29
C ALA A 149 -21.93 -11.82 6.65
N LYS A 150 -22.08 -12.95 7.36
CA LYS A 150 -22.73 -13.01 8.68
C LYS A 150 -22.10 -12.08 9.72
N GLU A 151 -20.80 -11.80 9.63
CA GLU A 151 -20.11 -10.93 10.58
C GLU A 151 -20.68 -9.50 10.58
N TRP A 152 -21.24 -9.05 9.45
CA TRP A 152 -21.88 -7.75 9.35
C TRP A 152 -23.19 -7.64 10.14
N GLU A 153 -23.82 -8.75 10.52
CA GLU A 153 -24.95 -8.73 11.47
C GLU A 153 -24.51 -8.23 12.86
N ASN A 154 -23.21 -8.24 13.16
CA ASN A 154 -22.68 -7.73 14.42
C ASN A 154 -22.51 -6.21 14.45
N ASN A 155 -22.59 -5.52 13.31
CA ASN A 155 -22.43 -4.07 13.22
C ASN A 155 -23.50 -3.31 14.02
N GLU A 156 -23.10 -2.28 14.77
CA GLU A 156 -23.99 -1.52 15.66
C GLU A 156 -25.10 -0.76 14.91
N ILE A 157 -24.82 -0.27 13.70
CA ILE A 157 -25.79 0.50 12.89
C ILE A 157 -26.78 -0.44 12.22
N LEU A 158 -26.30 -1.52 11.61
CA LEU A 158 -27.15 -2.50 10.92
C LEU A 158 -28.12 -3.19 11.89
N LYS A 159 -27.65 -3.55 13.10
CA LYS A 159 -28.51 -4.08 14.17
C LYS A 159 -29.70 -3.18 14.50
N ASN A 160 -29.49 -1.86 14.51
CA ASN A 160 -30.52 -0.89 14.90
C ASN A 160 -31.50 -0.55 13.77
N LYS A 161 -31.10 -0.72 12.50
CA LYS A 161 -31.89 -0.35 11.32
C LYS A 161 -32.78 -1.47 10.74
N SER A 162 -33.05 -2.52 11.51
CA SER A 162 -33.95 -3.63 11.11
C SER A 162 -33.49 -4.44 9.90
N ASN A 163 -32.18 -4.55 9.65
CA ASN A 163 -31.56 -5.36 8.58
C ASN A 163 -32.02 -5.07 7.14
N ALA A 164 -32.70 -3.94 6.90
CA ALA A 164 -33.06 -3.49 5.56
C ALA A 164 -31.86 -2.94 4.76
N GLU A 165 -30.72 -2.78 5.44
CA GLU A 165 -29.46 -2.28 4.91
C GLU A 165 -28.38 -3.37 4.97
N TYR A 166 -27.43 -3.33 4.03
CA TYR A 166 -26.27 -4.23 3.95
C TYR A 166 -25.04 -3.46 3.43
N PRO A 167 -23.81 -3.91 3.68
CA PRO A 167 -22.60 -3.24 3.19
C PRO A 167 -22.55 -3.20 1.65
N CYS A 168 -22.50 -2.00 1.07
CA CYS A 168 -22.45 -1.80 -0.38
C CYS A 168 -21.18 -2.40 -1.02
N SER A 169 -20.06 -2.36 -0.29
CA SER A 169 -18.73 -2.72 -0.78
C SER A 169 -18.56 -4.20 -1.11
N CYS A 170 -19.43 -5.07 -0.59
CA CYS A 170 -19.44 -6.50 -0.91
C CYS A 170 -20.66 -6.95 -1.74
N SER A 171 -21.44 -6.00 -2.29
CA SER A 171 -22.60 -6.29 -3.14
C SER A 171 -22.19 -7.01 -4.43
N ASN A 172 -22.96 -8.03 -4.80
CA ASN A 172 -22.83 -8.73 -6.09
C ASN A 172 -23.71 -8.09 -7.18
N ARG A 173 -24.44 -7.00 -6.87
CA ARG A 173 -25.24 -6.25 -7.84
C ARG A 173 -24.40 -5.17 -8.51
N SER A 174 -24.43 -5.14 -9.83
CA SER A 174 -23.70 -4.17 -10.65
C SER A 174 -24.24 -2.74 -10.60
N LYS A 175 -25.41 -2.52 -9.99
CA LYS A 175 -26.04 -1.19 -9.86
C LYS A 175 -25.61 -0.45 -8.59
N ASP A 176 -25.39 -1.20 -7.50
CA ASP A 176 -24.95 -0.65 -6.21
C ASP A 176 -23.44 -0.33 -6.21
N SER A 177 -22.72 -0.77 -7.24
CA SER A 177 -21.31 -0.43 -7.47
C SER A 177 -21.08 1.06 -7.74
N ALA A 178 -22.13 1.84 -8.07
CA ALA A 178 -22.04 3.30 -8.22
C ALA A 178 -21.98 4.03 -6.87
N GLU A 179 -22.41 3.38 -5.78
CA GLU A 179 -22.37 3.85 -4.39
C GLU A 179 -21.67 2.79 -3.52
N GLY A 180 -20.53 2.25 -3.96
CA GLY A 180 -19.81 1.14 -3.31
C GLY A 180 -19.20 1.45 -1.93
N ARG A 181 -19.82 2.31 -1.13
CA ARG A 181 -19.38 2.79 0.18
C ARG A 181 -20.58 2.84 1.12
N GLY A 182 -20.34 2.50 2.38
CA GLY A 182 -21.38 2.53 3.40
C GLY A 182 -22.43 1.45 3.21
N PHE A 183 -23.68 1.80 3.47
CA PHE A 183 -24.78 0.84 3.51
C PHE A 183 -25.79 1.06 2.37
N CYS A 184 -26.16 -0.05 1.74
CA CYS A 184 -27.09 -0.14 0.63
C CYS A 184 -28.41 -0.72 1.11
N ASN A 185 -29.52 -0.33 0.50
CA ASN A 185 -30.84 -0.81 0.88
C ASN A 185 -31.23 -2.06 0.08
N LEU A 186 -31.98 -2.97 0.69
CA LEU A 186 -32.66 -4.05 -0.01
C LEU A 186 -33.79 -3.47 -0.87
N GLU A 187 -33.69 -3.61 -2.20
CA GLU A 187 -34.73 -3.15 -3.13
C GLU A 187 -35.97 -4.05 -3.13
N ASP A 188 -35.80 -5.34 -2.79
CA ASP A 188 -36.87 -6.34 -2.81
C ASP A 188 -37.50 -6.49 -1.42
N PRO A 189 -38.84 -6.40 -1.28
CA PRO A 189 -39.50 -6.57 0.01
C PRO A 189 -39.36 -8.01 0.49
N VAL A 190 -38.54 -8.21 1.54
CA VAL A 190 -38.47 -9.48 2.26
C VAL A 190 -39.69 -9.59 3.17
N ASN A 191 -40.39 -10.73 3.12
CA ASN A 191 -41.48 -11.02 4.05
C ASN A 191 -40.91 -11.36 5.44
N GLY A 192 -40.58 -10.34 6.24
CA GLY A 192 -40.03 -10.49 7.59
C GLY A 192 -38.79 -9.63 7.84
N THR A 193 -38.05 -9.93 8.91
CA THR A 193 -36.73 -9.33 9.16
C THR A 193 -35.71 -9.98 8.23
N ALA A 194 -35.10 -9.20 7.33
CA ALA A 194 -34.03 -9.68 6.48
C ALA A 194 -32.83 -10.13 7.34
N THR A 195 -32.09 -11.11 6.85
CA THR A 195 -30.87 -11.64 7.48
C THR A 195 -29.72 -11.60 6.49
N TYR A 196 -28.50 -11.90 6.94
CA TYR A 196 -27.34 -11.98 6.05
C TYR A 196 -27.53 -12.92 4.84
N ALA A 197 -28.42 -13.92 4.95
CA ALA A 197 -28.72 -14.87 3.89
C ALA A 197 -29.59 -14.28 2.76
N ASP A 198 -30.30 -13.19 3.05
CA ASP A 198 -31.16 -12.48 2.08
C ASP A 198 -30.40 -11.37 1.34
N TRP A 199 -29.20 -11.02 1.80
CA TRP A 199 -28.41 -9.93 1.23
C TRP A 199 -27.79 -10.33 -0.12
N PRO A 200 -27.83 -9.45 -1.14
CA PRO A 200 -27.29 -9.72 -2.46
C PRO A 200 -25.76 -9.49 -2.50
N VAL A 201 -25.02 -10.19 -1.65
CA VAL A 201 -23.57 -10.03 -1.43
C VAL A 201 -22.77 -11.24 -1.90
N HIS A 202 -21.46 -11.09 -2.01
CA HIS A 202 -20.57 -12.21 -2.29
C HIS A 202 -20.56 -13.22 -1.11
N GLU A 203 -20.80 -14.50 -1.41
CA GLU A 203 -20.84 -15.57 -0.39
C GLU A 203 -19.46 -15.88 0.21
N GLN A 204 -18.38 -15.64 -0.54
CA GLN A 204 -17.03 -15.93 -0.08
C GLN A 204 -16.54 -14.91 0.96
N GLY A 205 -15.91 -15.39 2.03
CA GLY A 205 -15.19 -14.56 2.99
C GLY A 205 -13.86 -14.05 2.43
N CYS A 206 -13.47 -12.84 2.82
CA CYS A 206 -12.26 -12.19 2.31
C CYS A 206 -10.97 -12.88 2.72
N MET A 207 -10.93 -13.63 3.82
CA MET A 207 -9.76 -14.43 4.19
C MET A 207 -9.39 -15.43 3.07
N ASN A 208 -10.39 -16.17 2.58
CA ASN A 208 -10.20 -17.15 1.50
C ASN A 208 -9.88 -16.45 0.18
N GLY A 209 -10.59 -15.38 -0.14
CA GLY A 209 -10.37 -14.60 -1.36
C GLY A 209 -8.95 -13.99 -1.42
N VAL A 210 -8.46 -13.42 -0.31
CA VAL A 210 -7.09 -12.88 -0.21
C VAL A 210 -6.06 -14.00 -0.31
N GLU A 211 -6.26 -15.14 0.35
CA GLU A 211 -5.35 -16.29 0.24
C GLU A 211 -5.28 -16.82 -1.19
N GLN A 212 -6.40 -16.89 -1.89
CA GLN A 212 -6.46 -17.30 -3.29
C GLN A 212 -5.77 -16.28 -4.19
N TRP A 213 -6.07 -14.98 -4.02
CA TRP A 213 -5.42 -13.91 -4.79
C TRP A 213 -3.90 -13.93 -4.60
N LEU A 214 -3.42 -14.15 -3.37
CA LEU A 214 -1.99 -14.27 -3.08
C LEU A 214 -1.36 -15.47 -3.79
N LYS A 215 -2.03 -16.63 -3.84
CA LYS A 215 -1.55 -17.82 -4.56
C LYS A 215 -1.49 -17.57 -6.07
N ASP A 216 -2.53 -16.98 -6.62
CA ASP A 216 -2.65 -16.72 -8.06
C ASP A 216 -1.63 -15.67 -8.53
N ASN A 217 -1.30 -14.69 -7.66
CA ASN A 217 -0.37 -13.60 -7.98
C ASN A 217 1.02 -13.77 -7.35
N LEU A 218 1.31 -14.94 -6.75
CA LEU A 218 2.55 -15.17 -6.01
C LEU A 218 3.81 -14.89 -6.86
N GLY A 219 3.78 -15.30 -8.13
CA GLY A 219 4.91 -15.08 -9.05
C GLY A 219 5.21 -13.60 -9.28
N ILE A 220 4.16 -12.76 -9.41
CA ILE A 220 4.31 -11.30 -9.59
C ILE A 220 4.87 -10.68 -8.31
N ILE A 221 4.32 -11.06 -7.15
CA ILE A 221 4.75 -10.55 -5.84
C ILE A 221 6.23 -10.87 -5.61
N LEU A 222 6.63 -12.14 -5.79
CA LEU A 222 8.02 -12.56 -5.63
C LEU A 222 8.94 -11.86 -6.64
N GLY A 223 8.47 -11.65 -7.88
CA GLY A 223 9.19 -10.89 -8.90
C GLY A 223 9.46 -9.44 -8.49
N VAL A 224 8.45 -8.75 -7.98
CA VAL A 224 8.58 -7.36 -7.48
C VAL A 224 9.54 -7.30 -6.29
N CYS A 225 9.37 -8.17 -5.28
CA CYS A 225 10.25 -8.22 -4.12
C CYS A 225 11.71 -8.49 -4.50
N THR A 226 11.95 -9.44 -5.41
CA THR A 226 13.29 -9.76 -5.90
C THR A 226 13.90 -8.60 -6.67
N GLY A 227 13.10 -7.92 -7.51
CA GLY A 227 13.54 -6.74 -8.27
C GLY A 227 13.98 -5.60 -7.35
N VAL A 228 13.21 -5.32 -6.30
CA VAL A 228 13.57 -4.31 -5.29
C VAL A 228 14.90 -4.67 -4.61
N ALA A 229 15.05 -5.91 -4.13
CA ALA A 229 16.28 -6.37 -3.48
C ALA A 229 17.51 -6.27 -4.42
N VAL A 230 17.36 -6.61 -5.71
CA VAL A 230 18.44 -6.45 -6.70
C VAL A 230 18.82 -4.98 -6.90
N ILE A 231 17.84 -4.07 -7.00
CA ILE A 231 18.10 -2.63 -7.14
C ILE A 231 18.84 -2.10 -5.91
N GLU A 232 18.47 -2.51 -4.70
CA GLU A 232 19.15 -2.12 -3.46
C GLU A 232 20.59 -2.63 -3.43
N LEU A 233 20.82 -3.90 -3.77
CA LEU A 233 22.17 -4.48 -3.86
C LEU A 233 23.04 -3.73 -4.87
N LEU A 234 22.50 -3.40 -6.03
CA LEU A 234 23.20 -2.59 -7.03
C LEU A 234 23.55 -1.20 -6.48
N GLY A 235 22.60 -0.52 -5.83
CA GLY A 235 22.84 0.78 -5.18
C GLY A 235 23.97 0.72 -4.15
N MET A 236 24.00 -0.34 -3.34
CA MET A 236 25.05 -0.56 -2.34
C MET A 236 26.42 -0.83 -2.96
N ILE A 237 26.48 -1.67 -4.00
CA ILE A 237 27.74 -1.95 -4.73
C ILE A 237 28.29 -0.66 -5.36
N LEU A 238 27.41 0.14 -5.98
CA LEU A 238 27.79 1.41 -6.60
C LEU A 238 28.29 2.42 -5.57
N SER A 239 27.62 2.51 -4.41
CA SER A 239 28.05 3.35 -3.28
C SER A 239 29.45 2.97 -2.78
N ILE A 240 29.71 1.69 -2.52
CA ILE A 240 31.04 1.24 -2.07
C ILE A 240 32.11 1.49 -3.14
N SER A 241 31.80 1.22 -4.41
CA SER A 241 32.74 1.39 -5.52
C SER A 241 33.15 2.86 -5.67
N LEU A 242 32.20 3.78 -5.58
CA LEU A 242 32.47 5.22 -5.59
C LEU A 242 33.27 5.65 -4.35
N CYS A 243 32.93 5.15 -3.16
CA CYS A 243 33.65 5.49 -1.93
C CYS A 243 35.13 5.06 -1.99
N LYS A 244 35.41 3.86 -2.52
CA LYS A 244 36.77 3.35 -2.76
C LYS A 244 37.54 4.20 -3.78
N ASN A 245 36.88 4.63 -4.86
CA ASN A 245 37.51 5.45 -5.87
C ASN A 245 37.93 6.83 -5.33
N ILE A 246 37.02 7.50 -4.61
CA ILE A 246 37.29 8.80 -3.96
C ILE A 246 38.45 8.68 -2.97
N HIS A 247 38.45 7.61 -2.15
CA HIS A 247 39.54 7.33 -1.24
C HIS A 247 40.87 7.23 -1.98
N SER A 248 40.96 6.42 -3.05
CA SER A 248 42.19 6.26 -3.83
C SER A 248 42.74 7.59 -4.37
N GLU A 249 41.87 8.48 -4.86
CA GLU A 249 42.29 9.78 -5.38
C GLU A 249 42.89 10.68 -4.29
N ASP A 250 42.32 10.68 -3.08
CA ASP A 250 42.87 11.44 -1.95
C ASP A 250 44.28 10.97 -1.55
N TYR A 251 44.57 9.66 -1.56
CA TYR A 251 45.92 9.15 -1.27
C TYR A 251 46.95 9.58 -2.32
N THR A 252 46.55 9.62 -3.59
CA THR A 252 47.48 10.02 -4.67
C THR A 252 47.84 11.50 -4.64
N LYS A 253 47.02 12.33 -3.99
CA LYS A 253 47.24 13.78 -3.86
C LYS A 253 48.17 14.14 -2.68
N VAL A 254 48.50 13.21 -1.79
CA VAL A 254 49.45 13.44 -0.69
C VAL A 254 50.88 13.31 -1.26
N PRO A 255 51.71 14.37 -1.24
CA PRO A 255 53.10 14.27 -1.68
C PRO A 255 53.84 13.28 -0.78
N LYS A 256 54.53 12.32 -1.39
CA LYS A 256 55.41 11.40 -0.65
C LYS A 256 56.58 12.21 -0.10
N SER A 257 56.60 12.39 1.22
CA SER A 257 57.76 12.89 1.97
C SER A 257 58.89 11.86 1.97
#